data_AF-A0A9D1JDV6-F1
#
_entry.id   AF-A0A9D1JDV6-F1
#
_cell.length_a   1.000
_cell.length_b   1.000
_cell.length_c   1.000
_cell.angle_alpha   90.00
_cell.angle_beta   90.00
_cell.angle_gamma   90.00
#
_symmetry.space_group_name_H-M   'P 1'
#
loop_
_entity.id
_entity.type
_entity.pdbx_description
1 polymer ?
#
loop_
_entity_poly.entity_id
_entity_poly.type
_entity_poly.pdbx_seq_one_letter_code
_entity_poly.pdbx_strand_id
1 'polypeptide(L)'
;MKKQTSSKQTNALILEAKLQTDALQRLGVWLRAAASLAVIGLLIAWWGFQMGAGLAAGILGVILTVVAGAAAFIIRQGRENGKKNVQRILKAAGIDYKNGVAIDV
;
A
#
# COMPACT_ATOMS: atom_id res chain seq x y z
N MET A 1 16.01 -21.16 -32.39
CA MET A 1 14.85 -21.38 -31.48
C MET A 1 14.88 -20.57 -30.16
N LYS A 2 15.74 -19.55 -29.97
CA LYS A 2 15.88 -18.81 -28.68
C LYS A 2 14.94 -17.60 -28.49
N LYS A 3 14.25 -17.09 -29.53
CA LYS A 3 13.41 -15.86 -29.42
C LYS A 3 12.04 -16.08 -28.76
N GLN A 4 11.44 -17.26 -28.89
CA GLN A 4 10.08 -17.50 -28.35
C GLN A 4 10.03 -17.71 -26.83
N THR A 5 11.13 -18.17 -26.20
CA THR A 5 11.19 -18.35 -24.74
C THR A 5 11.28 -17.01 -24.02
N SER A 6 12.03 -16.06 -24.59
CA SER A 6 12.17 -14.70 -24.05
C SER A 6 10.83 -13.94 -24.09
N SER A 7 10.07 -13.98 -25.18
CA SER A 7 8.79 -13.26 -25.25
C SER A 7 7.73 -13.79 -24.28
N LYS A 8 7.66 -15.12 -24.08
CA LYS A 8 6.77 -15.72 -23.07
C LYS A 8 7.18 -15.34 -21.64
N GLN A 9 8.48 -15.30 -21.36
CA GLN A 9 9.02 -14.91 -20.05
C GLN A 9 8.75 -13.42 -19.76
N THR A 10 9.00 -12.53 -20.72
CA THR A 10 8.68 -11.10 -20.61
C THR A 10 7.18 -10.88 -20.36
N ASN A 11 6.31 -11.56 -21.10
CA ASN A 11 4.87 -11.48 -20.89
C ASN A 11 4.43 -11.97 -19.50
N ALA A 12 5.07 -13.01 -18.97
CA ALA A 12 4.80 -13.50 -17.63
C ALA A 12 5.20 -12.48 -16.55
N LEU A 13 6.37 -11.84 -16.69
CA LEU A 13 6.83 -10.78 -15.79
C LEU A 13 5.91 -9.55 -15.84
N ILE A 14 5.48 -9.14 -17.03
CA ILE A 14 4.52 -8.03 -17.19
C ILE A 14 3.19 -8.38 -16.52
N LEU A 15 2.70 -9.62 -16.68
CA LEU A 15 1.48 -10.07 -16.01
C LEU A 15 1.63 -10.04 -14.48
N GLU A 16 2.75 -10.52 -13.95
CA GLU A 16 3.02 -10.49 -12.51
C GLU A 16 3.08 -9.04 -11.98
N ALA A 17 3.76 -8.15 -12.69
CA ALA A 17 3.82 -6.73 -12.35
C ALA A 17 2.42 -6.08 -12.34
N LYS A 18 1.54 -6.47 -13.27
CA LYS A 18 0.14 -6.01 -13.30
C LYS A 18 -0.64 -6.50 -12.08
N LEU A 19 -0.57 -7.80 -11.76
CA LEU A 19 -1.26 -8.37 -10.59
C LEU A 19 -0.80 -7.72 -9.29
N GLN A 20 0.51 -7.50 -9.14
CA GLN A 20 1.06 -6.81 -7.98
C GLN A 20 0.64 -5.33 -7.94
N THR A 21 0.55 -4.65 -9.09
CA THR A 21 0.06 -3.27 -9.17
C THR A 21 -1.40 -3.18 -8.72
N ASP A 22 -2.26 -4.11 -9.14
CA ASP A 22 -3.66 -4.18 -8.71
C ASP A 22 -3.76 -4.43 -7.19
N ALA A 23 -2.93 -5.31 -6.64
CA ALA A 23 -2.84 -5.52 -5.20
C ALA A 23 -2.39 -4.25 -4.45
N LEU A 24 -1.42 -3.50 -4.98
CA LEU A 24 -0.96 -2.23 -4.40
C LEU A 24 -2.03 -1.14 -4.43
N GLN A 25 -2.89 -1.11 -5.45
CA GLN A 25 -4.04 -0.20 -5.49
C GLN A 25 -5.04 -0.54 -4.40
N ARG A 26 -5.36 -1.82 -4.21
CA ARG A 26 -6.22 -2.29 -3.10
C ARG A 26 -5.63 -1.93 -1.75
N LEU A 27 -4.32 -2.17 -1.53
CA LEU A 27 -3.63 -1.72 -0.30
C LEU A 27 -3.70 -0.20 -0.11
N GLY A 28 -3.72 0.59 -1.18
CA GLY A 28 -3.92 2.04 -1.10
C GLY A 28 -5.31 2.46 -0.61
N VAL A 29 -6.36 1.67 -0.89
CA VAL A 29 -7.70 1.87 -0.32
C VAL A 29 -7.69 1.51 1.17
N TRP A 30 -7.12 0.36 1.52
CA TRP A 30 -7.01 -0.07 2.92
C TRP A 30 -6.17 0.87 3.79
N LEU A 31 -5.08 1.42 3.25
CA LEU A 31 -4.26 2.42 3.95
C LEU A 31 -5.09 3.65 4.32
N ARG A 32 -5.90 4.15 3.37
CA ARG A 32 -6.78 5.30 3.61
C ARG A 32 -7.85 4.98 4.64
N ALA A 33 -8.47 3.80 4.54
CA ALA A 33 -9.47 3.37 5.52
C ALA A 33 -8.88 3.29 6.94
N ALA A 34 -7.69 2.67 7.09
CA ALA A 34 -7.00 2.59 8.38
C ALA A 34 -6.60 3.97 8.92
N ALA A 35 -6.08 4.86 8.07
CA ALA A 35 -5.75 6.22 8.46
C ALA A 35 -6.98 7.01 8.91
N SER A 36 -8.10 6.90 8.18
CA SER A 36 -9.36 7.54 8.58
C SER A 36 -9.88 7.01 9.91
N LEU A 37 -9.80 5.70 10.14
CA LEU A 37 -10.21 5.10 11.41
C LEU A 37 -9.34 5.59 12.58
N ALA A 38 -8.04 5.78 12.35
CA ALA A 38 -7.15 6.35 13.36
C ALA A 38 -7.54 7.80 13.73
N VAL A 39 -7.91 8.62 12.73
CA VAL A 39 -8.41 9.99 12.97
C VAL A 39 -9.74 9.97 13.73
N ILE A 40 -10.67 9.08 13.38
CA ILE A 40 -11.93 8.92 14.12
C ILE A 40 -11.65 8.52 15.58
N GLY A 41 -10.71 7.60 15.81
CA GLY A 41 -10.25 7.25 17.15
C GLY A 41 -9.74 8.45 17.94
N LEU A 42 -8.94 9.32 17.32
CA LEU A 42 -8.44 10.54 17.95
C LEU A 42 -9.57 11.49 18.34
N LEU A 43 -10.57 11.65 17.46
CA LEU A 43 -11.74 12.49 17.75
C LEU A 43 -12.56 11.92 18.93
N ILE A 44 -12.76 10.61 18.98
CA ILE A 44 -13.44 9.95 20.11
C ILE A 44 -12.64 10.12 21.41
N ALA A 45 -11.31 9.96 21.35
CA ALA A 45 -10.44 10.15 22.49
C ALA A 45 -10.53 11.58 23.04
N TRP A 46 -10.44 12.56 22.14
CA TRP A 46 -10.56 13.98 22.48
C TRP A 46 -11.93 14.30 23.08
N TRP A 47 -13.01 13.78 22.48
CA TRP A 47 -14.37 13.96 23.00
C TRP A 47 -14.52 13.34 24.41
N GLY A 48 -13.99 12.14 24.60
CA GLY A 48 -14.01 11.41 25.87
C GLY A 48 -13.31 12.15 27.00
N PHE A 49 -12.09 12.62 26.77
CA PHE A 49 -11.27 13.25 27.81
C PHE A 49 -11.59 14.73 28.03
N GLN A 50 -11.89 15.49 26.97
CA GLN A 50 -11.95 16.96 27.05
C GLN A 50 -13.37 17.52 27.06
N MET A 51 -14.35 16.77 26.58
CA MET A 51 -15.68 17.30 26.24
C MET A 51 -16.82 16.50 26.91
N GLY A 52 -16.50 15.72 27.94
CA GLY A 52 -17.49 15.15 28.87
C GLY A 52 -18.12 13.81 28.47
N ALA A 53 -17.69 13.16 27.39
CA ALA A 53 -18.20 11.83 27.02
C ALA A 53 -17.70 10.69 27.93
N GLY A 54 -16.75 10.97 28.83
CA GLY A 54 -16.31 10.09 29.91
C GLY A 54 -15.07 9.26 29.58
N LEU A 55 -14.45 8.74 30.64
CA LEU A 55 -13.16 8.03 30.57
C LEU A 55 -13.21 6.80 29.66
N ALA A 56 -14.33 6.06 29.65
CA ALA A 56 -14.50 4.88 28.80
C ALA A 56 -14.43 5.23 27.30
N ALA A 57 -15.07 6.32 26.88
CA ALA A 57 -15.00 6.80 25.49
C ALA A 57 -13.57 7.26 25.15
N GLY A 58 -12.91 7.95 26.10
CA GLY A 58 -11.52 8.37 25.95
C GLY A 58 -10.57 7.21 25.67
N ILE A 59 -10.63 6.17 26.52
CA ILE A 59 -9.80 4.96 26.39
C ILE A 59 -10.10 4.22 25.09
N LEU A 60 -11.37 4.08 24.72
CA LEU A 60 -11.78 3.43 23.48
C LEU A 60 -11.19 4.14 22.25
N GLY A 61 -11.24 5.48 22.24
CA GLY A 61 -10.66 6.28 21.16
C GLY A 61 -9.15 6.10 21.04
N VAL A 62 -8.43 6.03 22.16
CA VAL A 62 -6.98 5.77 22.18
C VAL A 62 -6.67 4.39 21.59
N ILE A 63 -7.37 3.34 22.04
CA ILE A 63 -7.17 1.98 21.52
C ILE A 63 -7.40 1.94 20.01
N LEU A 64 -8.51 2.53 19.55
CA LEU A 64 -8.84 2.59 18.13
C LEU A 64 -7.76 3.29 17.32
N THR A 65 -7.26 4.42 17.82
CA THR A 65 -6.17 5.20 17.20
C THR A 65 -4.91 4.38 17.06
N VAL A 66 -4.47 3.71 18.13
CA VAL A 66 -3.21 2.97 18.15
C VAL A 66 -3.28 1.79 17.19
N VAL A 67 -4.35 0.99 17.24
CA VAL A 67 -4.52 -0.19 16.38
C VAL A 67 -4.61 0.22 14.91
N ALA A 68 -5.45 1.21 14.59
CA ALA A 68 -5.61 1.68 13.22
C ALA A 68 -4.34 2.36 12.68
N GLY A 69 -3.65 3.13 13.52
CA GLY A 69 -2.37 3.76 13.19
C GLY A 69 -1.26 2.74 12.91
N ALA A 70 -1.16 1.69 13.72
CA ALA A 70 -0.22 0.59 13.49
C ALA A 70 -0.54 -0.15 12.18
N ALA A 71 -1.81 -0.44 11.91
CA ALA A 71 -2.23 -1.05 10.65
C ALA A 71 -1.87 -0.17 9.44
N ALA A 72 -2.17 1.14 9.52
CA ALA A 72 -1.81 2.09 8.47
C ALA A 72 -0.29 2.14 8.23
N PHE A 73 0.51 2.13 9.29
CA PHE A 73 1.97 2.10 9.20
C PHE A 73 2.47 0.83 8.49
N ILE A 74 2.00 -0.34 8.88
CA ILE A 74 2.38 -1.63 8.27
C ILE A 74 1.98 -1.66 6.79
N ILE A 75 0.74 -1.25 6.46
CA ILE A 75 0.25 -1.22 5.07
C ILE A 75 1.10 -0.27 4.23
N ARG A 76 1.47 0.89 4.77
CA ARG A 76 2.33 1.86 4.08
C ARG A 76 3.69 1.25 3.74
N GLN A 77 4.35 0.62 4.71
CA GLN A 77 5.63 -0.06 4.48
C GLN A 77 5.50 -1.17 3.43
N GLY A 78 4.46 -2.00 3.53
CA GLY A 78 4.17 -3.04 2.55
C GLY A 78 3.97 -2.49 1.14
N ARG A 79 3.24 -1.38 1.01
CA ARG A 79 2.99 -0.72 -0.28
C ARG A 79 4.26 -0.11 -0.89
N GLU A 80 5.11 0.53 -0.08
CA GLU A 80 6.39 1.09 -0.54
C GLU A 80 7.34 -0.03 -1.01
N ASN A 81 7.42 -1.13 -0.28
CA ASN A 81 8.21 -2.29 -0.66
C ASN A 81 7.67 -3.00 -1.90
N GLY A 82 6.35 -3.15 -2.02
CA GLY A 82 5.74 -3.76 -3.20
C GLY A 82 5.92 -2.92 -4.47
N LYS A 83 5.88 -1.58 -4.38
CA LYS A 83 6.24 -0.71 -5.53
C LYS A 83 7.66 -0.97 -6.03
N LYS A 84 8.62 -1.12 -5.11
CA LYS A 84 10.01 -1.49 -5.45
C LYS A 84 10.10 -2.90 -6.05
N ASN A 85 9.20 -3.82 -5.68
CA ASN A 85 9.14 -5.16 -6.27
C ASN A 85 8.64 -5.11 -7.72
N VAL A 86 7.55 -4.37 -7.96
CA VAL A 86 7.02 -4.13 -9.31
C VAL A 86 8.07 -3.50 -10.21
N GLN A 87 8.81 -2.49 -9.73
CA GLN A 87 9.92 -1.88 -10.48
C GLN A 87 11.02 -2.88 -10.86
N ARG A 88 11.37 -3.79 -9.95
CA ARG A 88 12.38 -4.84 -10.21
C ARG A 88 11.89 -5.84 -11.26
N ILE A 89 10.62 -6.23 -11.22
CA ILE A 89 10.02 -7.13 -12.22
C ILE A 89 10.00 -6.48 -13.60
N LEU A 90 9.57 -5.21 -13.67
CA LEU A 90 9.51 -4.46 -14.94
C LEU A 90 10.90 -4.27 -15.54
N LYS A 91 11.90 -3.95 -14.72
CA LYS A 91 13.31 -3.90 -15.15
C LYS A 91 13.81 -5.24 -15.68
N ALA A 92 13.45 -6.36 -15.03
CA ALA A 92 13.78 -7.70 -15.50
C ALA A 92 13.08 -8.07 -16.83
N ALA A 93 11.93 -7.43 -17.11
CA ALA A 93 11.22 -7.55 -18.38
C ALA A 93 11.80 -6.64 -19.50
N GLY A 94 12.88 -5.90 -19.24
CA GLY A 94 13.47 -4.95 -20.18
C GLY A 94 12.76 -3.60 -20.25
N ILE A 95 11.83 -3.32 -19.34
CA ILE A 95 11.09 -2.07 -19.28
C ILE A 95 11.74 -1.18 -18.22
N ASP A 96 12.55 -0.20 -18.66
CA ASP A 96 13.10 0.81 -17.74
C ASP A 96 12.10 1.97 -17.53
N TYR A 97 11.98 2.42 -16.29
CA TYR A 97 11.12 3.53 -15.87
C TYR A 97 11.93 4.83 -15.70
N LYS A 98 12.95 5.04 -16.53
CA LYS A 98 13.57 6.37 -16.72
C LYS A 98 12.93 7.03 -17.94
N ASN A 99 12.18 8.10 -17.70
CA ASN A 99 11.67 9.05 -18.71
C ASN A 99 10.43 8.63 -19.53
N GLY A 100 9.60 7.70 -19.06
CA GLY A 100 8.26 7.48 -19.65
C GLY A 100 8.25 6.95 -21.10
N VAL A 101 9.39 6.49 -21.60
CA VAL A 101 9.55 5.87 -22.92
C VAL A 101 10.11 4.47 -22.71
N ALA A 102 9.43 3.45 -23.25
CA ALA A 102 9.99 2.11 -23.34
C ALA A 102 11.20 2.17 -24.29
N ILE A 103 12.39 2.03 -23.72
CA ILE A 103 13.61 1.84 -24.51
C ILE A 103 13.85 0.33 -24.52
N ASP A 104 13.70 -0.28 -25.70
CA ASP A 104 14.21 -1.64 -25.91
C ASP A 104 15.72 -1.59 -25.66
N VAL A 105 16.18 -2.35 -24.66
CA VAL A 105 17.62 -2.54 -24.36
C VAL A 105 18.21 -3.60 -25.28
#